data_AF-A0A933HRB3-F1
#
_entry.id   AF-A0A933HRB3-F1
#
_cell.length_a   1.000
_cell.length_b   1.000
_cell.length_c   1.000
_cell.angle_alpha   90.00
_cell.angle_beta   90.00
_cell.angle_gamma   90.00
#
_symmetry.space_group_name_H-M   'P 1'
#
loop_
_entity.id
_entity.type
_entity.pdbx_description
1 polymer ?
#
loop_
_entity_poly.entity_id
_entity_poly.type
_entity_poly.pdbx_seq_one_letter_code
_entity_poly.pdbx_strand_id
1 'polypeptide(L)'
;MSAQNMMVNVVDPDGKWLYRVGGISAIVLGMAYIVIIALYVPMGAPPSGAEARLTYLAGNTTVWWAILGLSVLTDLLLVPVALSLYLALKGINRDAMLAATAFVGLFVVLDLALGQTTPR
;
A
#
# COMPACT_ATOMS: atom_id res chain seq x y z
N MET A 1 19.77 11.28 40.29
CA MET A 1 19.22 10.96 38.94
C MET A 1 20.40 10.91 37.98
N SER A 2 20.67 9.75 37.36
CA SER A 2 21.90 9.50 36.57
C SER A 2 21.70 9.85 35.09
N ALA A 3 22.76 10.35 34.45
CA ALA A 3 22.85 10.73 33.03
C ALA A 3 22.41 9.61 32.05
N GLN A 4 22.39 8.36 32.49
CA GLN A 4 21.87 7.21 31.74
C GLN A 4 20.37 7.35 31.41
N ASN A 5 19.57 7.96 32.29
CA ASN A 5 18.15 8.23 32.03
C ASN A 5 17.93 9.38 31.03
N MET A 6 18.96 10.17 30.75
CA MET A 6 18.88 11.30 29.82
C MET A 6 19.14 10.85 28.37
N MET A 7 20.05 9.89 28.15
CA MET A 7 20.33 9.33 26.81
C MET A 7 19.21 8.43 26.27
N VAL A 8 18.46 7.74 27.12
CA VAL A 8 17.33 6.88 26.69
C VAL A 8 16.16 7.72 26.14
N ASN A 9 16.06 9.00 26.51
CA ASN A 9 15.02 9.93 26.03
C ASN A 9 15.40 10.70 24.76
N VAL A 10 16.62 10.56 24.22
CA VAL A 10 17.09 11.32 23.05
C VAL A 10 16.78 10.61 21.71
N VAL A 11 16.37 9.34 21.76
CA VAL A 11 15.72 8.71 20.60
C VAL A 11 14.25 9.11 20.65
N ASP A 12 13.90 10.11 19.86
CA ASP A 12 12.53 10.60 19.68
C ASP A 12 11.55 9.40 19.57
N PRO A 13 10.67 9.18 20.55
CA PRO A 13 9.76 8.04 20.57
C PRO A 13 8.88 8.00 19.30
N ASP A 14 8.63 9.16 18.69
CA ASP A 14 7.82 9.30 17.49
C ASP A 14 8.52 8.73 16.25
N GLY A 15 9.84 8.91 16.14
CA GLY A 15 10.64 8.35 15.05
C GLY A 15 10.67 6.82 15.09
N LYS A 16 10.86 6.24 16.28
CA LYS A 16 10.87 4.78 16.48
C LYS A 16 9.51 4.15 16.19
N TRP A 17 8.43 4.84 16.54
CA TRP A 17 7.06 4.39 16.25
C TRP A 17 6.78 4.38 14.75
N LEU A 18 7.12 5.44 14.03
CA LEU A 18 6.91 5.53 12.58
C LEU A 18 7.69 4.47 11.79
N TYR A 19 8.91 4.13 12.20
CA TYR A 19 9.64 3.01 11.61
C TYR A 19 8.95 1.67 11.82
N ARG A 20 8.36 1.46 13.00
CA ARG A 20 7.64 0.22 13.31
C ARG A 20 6.35 0.11 12.51
N VAL A 21 5.56 1.18 12.44
CA VAL A 21 4.33 1.24 11.65
C VAL A 21 4.64 1.06 10.17
N GLY A 22 5.66 1.74 9.65
CA GLY A 22 6.09 1.60 8.25
C GLY A 22 6.59 0.18 7.93
N GLY A 23 7.39 -0.42 8.80
CA GLY A 23 7.88 -1.79 8.63
C GLY A 23 6.75 -2.83 8.66
N ILE A 24 5.81 -2.73 9.60
CA ILE A 24 4.62 -3.59 9.63
C ILE A 24 3.80 -3.39 8.36
N SER A 25 3.61 -2.14 7.93
CA SER A 25 2.86 -1.82 6.71
C SER A 25 3.50 -2.44 5.47
N ALA A 26 4.83 -2.42 5.36
CA ALA A 26 5.56 -3.06 4.26
C ALA A 26 5.37 -4.59 4.25
N ILE A 27 5.37 -5.24 5.42
CA ILE A 27 5.13 -6.68 5.54
C ILE A 27 3.69 -7.02 5.14
N VAL A 28 2.71 -6.27 5.65
CA VAL A 28 1.30 -6.46 5.30
C VAL A 28 1.05 -6.19 3.82
N LEU A 29 1.67 -5.16 3.25
CA LEU A 29 1.62 -4.85 1.83
C LEU A 29 2.12 -6.03 0.98
N GLY A 30 3.26 -6.61 1.34
CA GLY A 30 3.81 -7.79 0.66
C GLY A 30 2.88 -9.00 0.74
N MET A 31 2.31 -9.27 1.91
CA MET A 31 1.33 -10.35 2.09
C MET A 31 0.05 -10.11 1.28
N ALA A 32 -0.46 -8.88 1.25
CA ALA A 32 -1.64 -8.52 0.49
C ALA A 32 -1.44 -8.79 -1.01
N TYR A 33 -0.29 -8.46 -1.58
CA TYR A 33 0.03 -8.80 -2.98
C TYR A 33 0.05 -10.30 -3.24
N ILE A 34 0.60 -11.11 -2.32
CA ILE A 34 0.57 -12.58 -2.45
C ILE A 34 -0.88 -13.08 -2.48
N VAL A 35 -1.75 -12.54 -1.61
CA VAL A 35 -3.17 -12.90 -1.58
C VAL A 35 -3.88 -12.45 -2.85
N ILE A 36 -3.65 -11.23 -3.34
CA ILE A 36 -4.21 -10.74 -4.61
C ILE A 36 -3.83 -11.70 -5.76
N ILE A 37 -2.56 -12.08 -5.87
CA ILE A 37 -2.10 -13.02 -6.90
C ILE A 37 -2.81 -14.37 -6.76
N ALA A 38 -2.90 -14.91 -5.55
CA ALA A 38 -3.58 -16.18 -5.29
C ALA A 38 -5.08 -16.16 -5.65
N LEU A 39 -5.75 -15.02 -5.49
CA LEU A 39 -7.14 -14.83 -5.91
C LEU A 39 -7.27 -14.62 -7.43
N TYR A 40 -6.29 -13.96 -8.06
CA TYR A 40 -6.35 -13.60 -9.46
C TYR A 40 -5.99 -14.77 -10.41
N VAL A 41 -4.98 -15.57 -10.05
CA VAL A 41 -4.48 -16.67 -10.90
C VAL A 41 -5.55 -17.70 -11.28
N PRO A 42 -6.39 -18.20 -10.35
CA PRO A 42 -7.42 -19.19 -10.69
C PRO A 42 -8.55 -18.62 -11.56
N MET A 43 -8.78 -17.31 -11.52
CA MET A 43 -9.84 -16.67 -12.30
C MET A 43 -9.56 -16.69 -13.81
N GLY A 44 -8.29 -16.71 -14.21
CA GLY A 44 -7.90 -16.79 -15.62
C GLY A 44 -8.34 -15.56 -16.44
N ALA A 45 -8.27 -15.68 -17.76
CA ALA A 45 -8.68 -14.61 -18.66
C ALA A 45 -10.21 -14.57 -18.80
N PRO A 46 -10.86 -13.40 -18.66
CA PRO A 46 -12.29 -13.29 -18.89
C PRO A 46 -12.63 -13.66 -20.35
N PRO A 47 -13.76 -14.34 -20.58
CA PRO A 47 -14.19 -14.75 -21.92
C PRO A 47 -14.43 -13.55 -22.83
N SER A 48 -14.25 -13.75 -24.14
CA SER A 48 -14.58 -12.75 -25.15
C SER A 48 -16.10 -12.65 -25.35
N GLY A 49 -16.58 -11.42 -25.62
CA GLY A 49 -18.00 -11.13 -25.79
C GLY A 49 -18.64 -10.52 -24.53
N ALA A 50 -19.47 -9.50 -24.73
CA ALA A 50 -20.03 -8.69 -23.64
C ALA A 50 -20.89 -9.52 -22.66
N GLU A 51 -21.78 -10.37 -23.18
CA GLU A 51 -22.70 -11.19 -22.37
C GLU A 51 -21.96 -12.26 -21.56
N ALA A 52 -21.00 -12.95 -22.17
CA ALA A 52 -20.18 -13.96 -21.50
C ALA A 52 -19.32 -13.33 -20.40
N ARG A 53 -18.80 -12.11 -20.63
CA ARG A 53 -18.03 -11.35 -19.65
C ARG A 53 -18.89 -10.89 -18.47
N LEU A 54 -20.12 -10.41 -18.72
CA LEU A 54 -21.05 -10.03 -17.65
C LEU A 54 -21.42 -11.22 -16.76
N THR A 55 -21.73 -12.37 -17.37
CA THR A 55 -22.01 -13.61 -16.63
C THR A 55 -20.80 -14.05 -15.79
N TYR A 56 -19.60 -13.98 -16.37
CA TYR A 56 -18.36 -14.29 -15.67
C TYR A 56 -18.08 -13.35 -14.49
N LEU A 57 -18.27 -12.05 -14.67
CA LEU A 57 -18.11 -11.05 -13.60
C LEU A 57 -19.14 -11.27 -12.49
N ALA A 58 -20.41 -11.47 -12.85
CA ALA A 58 -21.48 -11.75 -11.90
C ALA A 58 -21.18 -13.00 -11.06
N GLY A 59 -20.70 -14.08 -11.68
CA GLY A 59 -20.35 -15.33 -10.99
C GLY A 59 -19.12 -15.22 -10.07
N ASN A 60 -18.24 -14.23 -10.29
CA ASN A 60 -17.01 -14.02 -9.51
C ASN A 60 -17.03 -12.74 -8.67
N THR A 61 -18.21 -12.12 -8.51
CA THR A 61 -18.37 -10.79 -7.87
C THR A 61 -17.66 -10.70 -6.52
N THR A 62 -17.77 -11.71 -5.66
CA THR A 62 -17.13 -11.73 -4.33
C THR A 62 -15.60 -11.68 -4.42
N VAL A 63 -15.01 -12.43 -5.34
CA VAL A 63 -13.55 -12.47 -5.53
C VAL A 63 -13.07 -11.11 -6.06
N TRP A 64 -13.81 -10.52 -6.99
CA TRP A 64 -13.52 -9.18 -7.50
C TRP A 64 -13.59 -8.12 -6.40
N TRP A 65 -14.61 -8.14 -5.56
CA TRP A 65 -14.69 -7.22 -4.41
C TRP A 65 -13.55 -7.43 -3.41
N ALA A 66 -13.15 -8.69 -3.15
CA ALA A 66 -12.02 -8.98 -2.28
C ALA A 66 -10.71 -8.42 -2.85
N ILE A 67 -10.46 -8.59 -4.15
CA ILE A 67 -9.29 -8.02 -4.83
C ILE A 67 -9.33 -6.49 -4.78
N LEU A 68 -10.46 -5.87 -5.11
CA LEU A 68 -10.61 -4.42 -5.04
C LEU A 68 -10.36 -3.88 -3.63
N GLY A 69 -10.91 -4.53 -2.61
CA GLY A 69 -10.68 -4.15 -1.21
C GLY A 69 -9.20 -4.30 -0.81
N LEU A 70 -8.54 -5.38 -1.23
CA LEU A 70 -7.11 -5.57 -1.02
C LEU A 70 -6.28 -4.52 -1.76
N SER A 71 -6.63 -4.15 -3.00
CA SER A 71 -5.94 -3.10 -3.77
C SER A 71 -6.01 -1.75 -3.05
N VAL A 72 -7.20 -1.34 -2.60
CA VAL A 72 -7.36 -0.10 -1.81
C VAL A 72 -6.54 -0.16 -0.51
N LEU A 73 -6.54 -1.32 0.17
CA LEU A 73 -5.71 -1.51 1.37
C LEU A 73 -4.21 -1.35 1.05
N THR A 74 -3.74 -1.91 -0.07
CA THR A 74 -2.32 -1.78 -0.46
C THR A 74 -1.92 -0.32 -0.72
N ASP A 75 -2.79 0.49 -1.31
CA ASP A 75 -2.50 1.91 -1.54
C ASP A 75 -2.39 2.67 -0.22
N LEU A 76 -3.29 2.39 0.72
CA LEU A 76 -3.25 3.00 2.06
C LEU A 76 -2.01 2.59 2.85
N LEU A 77 -1.57 1.33 2.73
CA LEU A 77 -0.35 0.83 3.38
C LEU A 77 0.92 1.46 2.78
N LEU A 78 0.88 1.89 1.52
CA LEU A 78 2.01 2.53 0.88
C LEU A 78 2.37 3.88 1.51
N VAL A 79 1.38 4.59 2.08
CA VAL A 79 1.57 5.89 2.76
C VAL A 79 2.51 5.80 3.97
N PRO A 80 2.25 4.97 5.00
CA PRO A 80 3.17 4.82 6.13
C PRO A 80 4.51 4.20 5.73
N VAL A 81 4.55 3.35 4.69
CA VAL A 81 5.81 2.84 4.11
C VAL A 81 6.65 4.01 3.58
N ALA A 82 6.10 4.82 2.68
CA ALA A 82 6.81 5.96 2.10
C ALA A 82 7.24 6.98 3.17
N LEU A 83 6.38 7.27 4.16
CA LEU A 83 6.72 8.18 5.25
C LEU A 83 7.89 7.64 6.09
N SER A 84 7.87 6.36 6.45
CA SER A 84 8.96 5.75 7.20
C SER A 84 10.27 5.72 6.41
N LEU A 85 10.18 5.48 5.09
CA LEU A 85 11.34 5.44 4.20
C LEU A 85 11.94 6.84 4.02
N TYR A 86 11.09 7.86 3.87
CA TYR A 86 11.51 9.28 3.86
C TYR A 86 12.29 9.63 5.12
N LEU A 87 11.77 9.29 6.30
CA LEU A 87 12.47 9.56 7.56
C LEU A 87 13.81 8.83 7.67
N ALA A 88 13.88 7.58 7.20
CA ALA A 88 15.10 6.78 7.22
C ALA A 88 16.19 7.32 6.28
N LEU A 89 15.82 7.79 5.09
CA LEU A 89 16.75 8.06 3.99
C LEU A 89 16.93 9.54 3.66
N LYS A 90 16.12 10.46 4.23
CA LYS A 90 16.25 11.91 3.98
C LYS A 90 17.64 12.47 4.32
N GLY A 91 18.37 11.82 5.24
CA GLY A 91 19.74 12.21 5.60
C GLY A 91 20.79 11.83 4.55
N ILE A 92 20.45 10.93 3.62
CA ILE A 92 21.35 10.48 2.54
C ILE A 92 21.12 11.30 1.28
N ASN A 93 19.86 11.41 0.83
CA ASN A 93 19.50 12.24 -0.31
C ASN A 93 18.05 12.73 -0.18
N ARG A 94 17.90 13.96 0.30
CA ARG A 94 16.59 14.54 0.57
C ARG A 94 15.76 14.75 -0.68
N ASP A 95 16.37 15.20 -1.78
CA ASP A 95 15.66 15.52 -3.02
C ASP A 95 15.10 14.26 -3.66
N ALA A 96 15.89 13.18 -3.69
CA ALA A 96 15.42 11.87 -4.15
C ALA A 96 14.25 11.35 -3.29
N MET A 97 14.34 11.50 -1.96
CA MET A 97 13.26 11.05 -1.07
C MET A 97 12.00 11.91 -1.17
N LEU A 98 12.13 13.21 -1.40
CA LEU A 98 10.99 14.09 -1.70
C LEU A 98 10.32 13.68 -3.01
N ALA A 99 11.10 13.46 -4.07
CA ALA A 99 10.58 13.00 -5.36
C ALA A 99 9.87 11.65 -5.23
N ALA A 100 10.50 10.67 -4.56
CA ALA A 100 9.90 9.37 -4.32
C ALA A 100 8.58 9.47 -3.53
N THR A 101 8.55 10.26 -2.45
CA THR A 101 7.34 10.46 -1.63
C THR A 101 6.25 11.15 -2.43
N ALA A 102 6.59 12.14 -3.26
CA ALA A 102 5.64 12.83 -4.14
C ALA A 102 5.05 11.89 -5.18
N PHE A 103 5.87 11.05 -5.83
CA PHE A 103 5.39 10.06 -6.79
C PHE A 103 4.50 9.01 -6.14
N VAL A 104 4.85 8.52 -4.95
CA VAL A 104 4.00 7.59 -4.20
C VAL A 104 2.68 8.25 -3.81
N GLY A 105 2.72 9.48 -3.28
CA GLY A 105 1.50 10.21 -2.94
C GLY A 105 0.60 10.45 -4.14
N LEU A 106 1.18 10.81 -5.29
CA LEU A 106 0.47 10.96 -6.55
C LEU A 106 -0.14 9.64 -7.03
N PHE A 107 0.63 8.55 -6.97
CA PHE A 107 0.14 7.21 -7.31
C PHE A 107 -1.07 6.82 -6.47
N VAL A 108 -1.00 6.95 -5.14
CA VAL A 108 -2.11 6.62 -4.23
C VAL A 108 -3.35 7.44 -4.55
N VAL A 109 -3.21 8.75 -4.77
CA VAL A 109 -4.36 9.62 -5.09
C VAL A 109 -4.97 9.24 -6.45
N LEU A 110 -4.14 9.01 -7.47
CA LEU A 110 -4.62 8.66 -8.80
C LEU A 110 -5.30 7.29 -8.81
N ASP A 111 -4.73 6.28 -8.13
CA ASP A 111 -5.31 4.94 -8.09
C ASP A 111 -6.65 4.94 -7.36
N LEU A 112 -6.73 5.60 -6.20
CA LEU A 112 -8.00 5.72 -5.46
C LEU A 112 -9.04 6.56 -6.22
N ALA A 113 -8.63 7.62 -6.91
CA ALA A 113 -9.54 8.42 -7.72
C ALA A 113 -10.09 7.60 -8.89
N LEU A 114 -9.21 7.01 -9.70
CA LEU A 114 -9.60 6.30 -10.93
C LEU A 114 -10.27 4.95 -10.66
N GLY A 115 -9.87 4.27 -9.57
CA GLY A 115 -10.42 2.99 -9.14
C GLY A 115 -11.88 3.08 -8.69
N GLN A 116 -12.34 4.25 -8.22
CA GLN A 116 -13.72 4.48 -7.77
C GLN A 116 -14.59 5.19 -8.82
N THR A 117 -14.01 5.94 -9.77
CA THR A 117 -14.77 6.81 -10.69
C THR A 117 -15.16 6.16 -12.03
N THR A 118 -14.77 4.92 -12.30
CA THR A 118 -15.10 4.28 -13.58
C THR A 118 -16.15 3.17 -13.37
N PRO A 119 -17.43 3.39 -13.73
CA PRO A 119 -18.36 2.27 -13.87
C PRO A 119 -17.82 1.34 -14.96
N ARG A 120 -17.50 0.09 -14.58
CA ARG A 120 -17.07 -0.98 -15.48
C ARG A 120 -18.26 -1.76 -16.00
#